data_AF-A0A2E7QN66-F1
#
_entry.id   AF-A0A2E7QN66-F1
#
_cell.length_a   1.000
_cell.length_b   1.000
_cell.length_c   1.000
_cell.angle_alpha   90.00
_cell.angle_beta   90.00
_cell.angle_gamma   90.00
#
_symmetry.space_group_name_H-M   'P 1'
#
loop_
_entity.id
_entity.type
_entity.pdbx_description
1 polymer ?
#
loop_
_entity_poly.entity_id
_entity_poly.type
_entity_poly.pdbx_seq_one_letter_code
_entity_poly.pdbx_strand_id
1 'polypeptide(L)' 'FVMKFLQGRNPDWVNRVFFAKFNPHACWLDDLEPAFGEDQFFYEPELEKMMTSGIRNTPDITPRTF' A
#
# COMPACT_ATOMS: atom_id res chain seq x y z
N PHE A 1 7.52 -2.53 12.82
CA PHE A 1 8.36 -3.17 11.78
C PHE A 1 8.92 -2.11 10.84
N VAL A 2 10.11 -2.36 10.29
CA VAL A 2 10.74 -1.50 9.28
C VAL A 2 10.70 -2.23 7.95
N MET A 3 10.09 -1.62 6.93
CA MET A 3 9.94 -2.21 5.61
C MET A 3 10.46 -1.25 4.55
N LYS A 4 10.86 -1.80 3.40
CA LYS A 4 11.29 -1.03 2.24
C LYS A 4 10.77 -1.66 0.96
N PHE A 5 10.43 -0.83 -0.02
CA PHE A 5 10.09 -1.35 -1.35
C PHE A 5 11.36 -1.79 -2.07
N LEU A 6 11.36 -3.04 -2.51
CA LEU A 6 12.41 -3.57 -3.38
C LEU A 6 12.18 -3.20 -4.85
N GLN A 7 10.91 -3.14 -5.26
CA GLN A 7 10.48 -2.80 -6.62
C GLN A 7 9.15 -2.01 -6.56
N GLY A 8 8.94 -1.11 -7.51
CA GLY A 8 7.75 -0.27 -7.59
C GLY A 8 7.57 0.29 -9.00
N ARG A 9 6.34 0.66 -9.36
CA ARG A 9 6.06 1.30 -10.67
C ARG A 9 6.64 2.70 -10.77
N ASN A 10 6.67 3.43 -9.65
CA ASN A 10 7.47 4.62 -9.53
C ASN A 10 8.86 4.26 -8.95
N PRO A 11 9.97 4.54 -9.66
CA PRO A 11 11.32 4.38 -9.13
C PRO A 11 11.57 5.18 -7.83
N ASP A 12 10.87 6.29 -7.59
CA ASP A 12 10.99 7.11 -6.37
C ASP A 12 10.48 6.39 -5.10
N TRP A 13 9.69 5.33 -5.26
CA TRP A 13 9.24 4.51 -4.13
C TRP A 13 10.28 3.46 -3.74
N VAL A 14 11.15 3.08 -4.67
CA VAL A 14 12.16 2.04 -4.47
C VAL A 14 13.20 2.52 -3.46
N ASN A 15 13.63 1.64 -2.56
CA ASN A 15 14.53 1.95 -1.44
C ASN A 15 13.99 2.95 -0.41
N ARG A 16 12.74 3.40 -0.52
CA ARG A 16 12.12 4.21 0.51
C ARG A 16 11.66 3.32 1.67
N VAL A 17 12.18 3.64 2.86
CA VAL A 17 11.86 2.93 4.10
C VAL A 17 10.60 3.52 4.70
N PHE A 18 9.71 2.65 5.20
CA PHE A 18 8.51 3.02 5.95
C PHE A 18 8.35 2.11 7.17
N PHE A 19 7.58 2.60 8.13
CA PHE A 19 7.38 1.91 9.40
C PHE A 19 5.93 1.49 9.52
N ALA A 20 5.73 0.17 9.62
CA ALA A 20 4.42 -0.43 9.87
C ALA A 20 4.31 -0.83 11.34
N LYS A 21 3.13 -0.64 11.92
CA LYS A 21 2.79 -1.14 13.25
C LYS A 21 2.86 -2.67 13.24
N PHE A 22 3.28 -3.25 14.36
CA PHE A 22 3.27 -4.71 14.49
C PHE A 22 1.81 -5.18 14.58
N ASN A 23 1.39 -6.04 13.66
CA ASN A 23 0.10 -6.72 13.71
C ASN A 23 0.34 -8.23 13.44
N PRO A 24 0.02 -9.12 14.41
CA PRO A 24 0.24 -10.55 14.25
C PRO A 24 -0.70 -11.22 13.23
N HIS A 25 -1.78 -10.54 12.82
CA HIS A 25 -2.72 -11.02 11.80
C HIS A 25 -2.46 -10.44 10.41
N ALA A 26 -1.55 -9.46 10.28
CA ALA A 26 -1.24 -8.86 8.99
C ALA A 26 -0.38 -9.81 8.15
N CYS A 27 -0.95 -10.26 7.02
CA CYS A 27 -0.27 -11.13 6.06
C CYS A 27 0.04 -10.40 4.75
N TRP A 28 -0.78 -9.41 4.39
CA TRP A 28 -0.67 -8.65 3.16
C TRP A 28 -0.28 -7.18 3.41
N LEU A 29 0.18 -6.49 2.36
CA LEU A 29 0.58 -5.08 2.43
C LEU A 29 -0.59 -4.16 2.83
N ASP A 30 -1.81 -4.51 2.42
CA ASP A 30 -3.05 -3.78 2.72
C ASP A 30 -3.48 -3.91 4.19
N ASP A 31 -3.06 -5.00 4.86
CA ASP A 31 -3.33 -5.21 6.29
C ASP A 31 -2.41 -4.39 7.21
N LEU A 32 -1.41 -3.69 6.64
CA LEU A 32 -0.44 -2.94 7.42
C LEU A 32 -1.01 -1.57 7.82
N GLU A 33 -0.78 -1.20 9.08
CA GLU A 33 -1.08 0.14 9.59
C GLU A 33 0.23 0.93 9.79
N PRO A 34 0.23 2.27 9.62
CA PRO A 34 1.41 3.10 9.91
C PRO A 34 1.77 3.05 11.40
N ALA A 35 3.07 2.96 11.73
CA ALA A 35 3.52 2.78 13.11
C ALA A 35 3.40 4.02 14.01
N PHE A 36 3.44 5.23 13.42
CA PHE A 36 3.60 6.49 14.15
C PHE A 36 2.35 7.38 14.20
N GLY A 37 1.18 6.80 13.91
CA GLY A 37 -0.08 7.56 13.88
C GLY A 37 -0.22 8.46 12.64
N GLU A 38 0.48 8.12 11.56
CA GLU A 38 0.16 8.63 10.23
C GLU A 38 -1.14 7.97 9.75
N ASP A 39 -1.97 8.69 9.00
CA ASP A 39 -3.22 8.16 8.47
C ASP A 39 -3.03 7.21 7.28
N GLN A 40 -1.90 7.32 6.58
CA GLN A 40 -1.62 6.59 5.33
C GLN A 40 -0.11 6.47 5.08
N PHE A 41 0.29 5.47 4.30
CA PHE A 41 1.64 5.32 3.80
C PHE A 41 1.96 6.34 2.69
N PHE A 42 3.25 6.64 2.52
CA PHE A 42 3.73 7.61 1.54
C PHE A 42 3.35 7.30 0.08
N TYR A 43 3.04 6.04 -0.26
CA TYR A 43 2.77 5.58 -1.63
C TYR A 43 1.28 5.57 -2.00
N GLU A 44 0.38 5.53 -1.02
CA GLU A 44 -1.08 5.44 -1.24
C GLU A 44 -1.65 6.57 -2.11
N PRO A 45 -1.37 7.88 -1.85
CA PRO A 45 -1.98 8.95 -2.63
C PRO A 45 -1.51 8.97 -4.09
N GLU A 46 -0.31 8.45 -4.37
CA GLU A 46 0.20 8.36 -5.73
C GLU A 46 -0.30 7.09 -6.42
N LEU A 47 -0.42 5.98 -5.69
CA LEU A 47 -1.07 4.76 -6.16
C LEU A 47 -2.52 5.01 -6.57
N GLU A 48 -3.31 5.73 -5.78
CA GLU A 48 -4.68 6.12 -6.13
C GLU A 48 -4.73 6.92 -7.42
N LYS A 49 -3.82 7.89 -7.61
CA LYS A 49 -3.73 8.66 -8.86
C LYS A 49 -3.39 7.75 -10.04
N MET A 50 -2.47 6.80 -9.88
CA MET A 50 -2.14 5.83 -10.93
C MET A 50 -3.33 4.90 -11.24
N MET A 51 -4.08 4.48 -10.23
CA MET A 51 -5.29 3.67 -10.42
C MET A 51 -6.37 4.45 -11.14
N THR A 52 -6.70 5.66 -10.67
CA THR A 52 -7.75 6.52 -11.23
C THR A 52 -7.46 6.95 -12.68
N SER A 53 -6.20 7.28 -12.98
CA SER A 53 -5.76 7.63 -14.34
C SER A 53 -5.78 6.43 -15.30
N GLY A 54 -5.76 5.21 -14.76
CA GLY A 54 -5.88 3.96 -15.49
C GLY A 54 -7.30 3.43 -15.66
N ILE A 55 -8.33 4.06 -15.09
CA ILE A 55 -9.72 3.56 -15.16
C ILE A 55 -10.31 3.79 -16.56
N ARG A 56 -9.99 2.85 -17.46
CA ARG A 56 -10.98 2.22 -18.32
C ARG A 56 -11.29 0.84 -17.73
N ASN A 57 -12.39 0.75 -16.99
CA ASN A 57 -13.06 -0.47 -16.52
C ASN A 57 -12.23 -1.51 -15.75
N THR A 58 -12.45 -1.59 -14.43
CA THR A 58 -12.44 -2.88 -13.72
C THR A 58 -13.47 -2.82 -12.59
N PRO A 59 -14.46 -3.74 -12.55
CA PRO A 59 -15.45 -3.77 -11.49
C PRO A 59 -14.82 -4.30 -10.20
N ASP A 60 -15.24 -3.67 -9.10
CA ASP A 60 -15.11 -4.05 -7.69
C ASP A 60 -14.52 -5.45 -7.43
N ILE A 61 -13.26 -5.49 -7.01
CA ILE A 61 -12.64 -6.68 -6.40
C ILE A 61 -12.66 -6.54 -4.88
N THR A 62 -13.84 -6.38 -4.27
CA THR A 62 -13.96 -6.81 -2.88
C THR A 62 -13.84 -8.34 -2.84
N PRO A 63 -12.99 -8.91 -1.98
CA PRO A 63 -12.88 -10.36 -1.87
C PRO A 63 -14.21 -10.90 -1.38
N ARG A 64 -14.94 -11.58 -2.28
CA ARG A 64 -16.13 -12.33 -1.89
C ARG A 64 -15.68 -13.37 -0.87
N THR A 65 -16.17 -13.22 0.36
CA THR A 65 -16.05 -14.20 1.42
C THR A 65 -16.36 -15.59 0.84
N PHE A 66 -15.45 -16.54 1.07
CA PHE A 66 -15.62 -17.94 0.66
C PHE A 66 -16.97 -18.51 1.09
#